data_AF-A0A8E1WC71-F1
#
_entry.id   AF-A0A8E1WC71-F1
#
_cell.length_a   1.000
_cell.length_b   1.000
_cell.length_c   1.000
_cell.angle_alpha   90.00
_cell.angle_beta   90.00
_cell.angle_gamma   90.00
#
_symmetry.space_group_name_H-M   'P 1'
#
loop_
_entity.id
_entity.type
_entity.pdbx_description
1 polymer ?
#
loop_
_entity_poly.entity_id
_entity_poly.type
_entity_poly.pdbx_seq_one_letter_code
_entity_poly.pdbx_strand_id
1 'polypeptide(L)'
;MADRQLDEWDIAHGGLRSLSSREIKVFWDGYLAHRNDPRIRHGSLYSRWRHVADDLVVSLYLTNRSVGLFVRGQRGEGYATTVNRLSAFEPAVGKALGVSLRGEYALCYLSNHPVAMTDPANWPQAYEWLERQEKHFSHVLSDMVVGA
;
A
#
# COMPACT_ATOMS: atom_id res chain seq x y z
N MET A 1 1.81 21.41 17.39
CA MET A 1 0.63 20.53 17.25
C MET A 1 1.16 19.11 17.16
N ALA A 2 0.72 18.22 18.04
CA ALA A 2 1.26 16.85 18.11
C ALA A 2 0.94 16.12 16.80
N ASP A 3 1.98 15.62 16.14
CA ASP A 3 1.93 14.82 14.93
C ASP A 3 1.19 13.51 15.29
N ARG A 4 -0.11 13.46 14.99
CA ARG A 4 -0.93 12.29 15.29
C ARG A 4 -0.58 11.25 14.24
N GLN A 5 0.40 10.41 14.58
CA GLN A 5 0.78 9.23 13.81
C GLN A 5 -0.46 8.33 13.71
N LEU A 6 -1.22 8.47 12.64
CA LEU A 6 -2.35 7.61 12.32
C LEU A 6 -1.77 6.30 11.79
N ASP A 7 -2.09 5.20 12.47
CA ASP A 7 -1.70 3.88 12.03
C ASP A 7 -2.58 3.44 10.85
N GLU A 8 -2.13 2.43 10.11
CA GLU A 8 -2.86 1.81 8.98
C GLU A 8 -4.33 1.44 9.34
N TRP A 9 -4.66 1.36 10.64
CA TRP A 9 -5.96 1.01 11.22
C TRP A 9 -6.95 2.17 11.38
N ASP A 10 -6.50 3.42 11.36
CA ASP A 10 -7.33 4.57 11.77
C ASP A 10 -8.28 5.11 10.66
N ILE A 11 -8.18 4.57 9.44
CA ILE A 11 -8.97 4.99 8.26
C ILE A 11 -10.47 4.58 8.38
N ALA A 12 -10.85 3.82 9.41
CA ALA A 12 -12.14 3.11 9.51
C ALA A 12 -13.35 3.91 10.07
N HIS A 13 -13.44 5.24 9.91
CA HIS A 13 -14.53 6.02 10.51
C HIS A 13 -15.77 6.17 9.59
N GLY A 14 -16.76 5.28 9.75
CA GLY A 14 -18.17 5.49 9.35
C GLY A 14 -18.94 4.27 8.80
N GLY A 15 -20.18 4.07 9.24
CA GLY A 15 -21.31 3.33 8.61
C GLY A 15 -21.18 1.83 8.25
N LEU A 16 -20.00 1.35 7.86
CA LEU A 16 -19.73 -0.05 7.51
C LEU A 16 -19.23 -0.78 8.75
N ARG A 17 -19.66 -2.03 8.92
CA ARG A 17 -19.10 -2.91 9.96
C ARG A 17 -17.59 -3.11 9.75
N SER A 18 -16.90 -3.49 10.82
CA SER A 18 -15.51 -3.92 10.73
C SER A 18 -15.38 -5.27 10.00
N LEU A 19 -14.25 -5.47 9.33
CA LEU A 19 -13.85 -6.78 8.83
C LEU A 19 -13.35 -7.63 10.00
N SER A 20 -13.81 -8.88 10.07
CA SER A 20 -13.26 -9.86 11.01
C SER A 20 -11.88 -10.34 10.56
N SER A 21 -11.05 -10.82 11.50
CA SER A 21 -9.76 -11.43 11.17
C SER A 21 -9.90 -12.61 10.19
N ARG A 22 -11.02 -13.34 10.25
CA ARG A 22 -11.33 -14.42 9.30
C ARG A 22 -11.53 -13.88 7.89
N GLU A 23 -12.32 -12.84 7.71
CA GLU A 23 -12.55 -12.23 6.39
C GLU A 23 -11.28 -11.63 5.81
N ILE A 24 -10.49 -10.95 6.64
CA ILE A 24 -9.20 -10.41 6.25
C ILE A 24 -8.26 -11.53 5.76
N LYS A 25 -8.23 -12.66 6.48
CA LYS A 25 -7.45 -13.83 6.06
C LYS A 25 -7.95 -14.37 4.72
N VAL A 26 -9.25 -14.56 4.55
CA VAL A 26 -9.82 -15.08 3.28
C VAL A 26 -9.51 -14.14 2.11
N PHE A 27 -9.64 -12.82 2.31
CA PHE A 27 -9.27 -11.84 1.30
C PHE A 27 -7.80 -11.98 0.89
N TRP A 28 -6.87 -12.05 1.85
CA TRP A 28 -5.45 -12.16 1.53
C TRP A 28 -5.08 -13.50 0.90
N ASP A 29 -5.66 -14.61 1.37
CA ASP A 29 -5.44 -15.93 0.77
C ASP A 29 -5.95 -15.92 -0.69
N GLY A 30 -7.11 -15.30 -0.95
CA GLY A 30 -7.64 -15.12 -2.29
C GLY A 30 -6.78 -14.22 -3.18
N TYR A 31 -6.29 -13.09 -2.66
CA TYR A 31 -5.38 -12.21 -3.38
C TYR A 31 -4.06 -12.91 -3.73
N LEU A 32 -3.47 -13.65 -2.78
CA LEU A 32 -2.22 -14.39 -3.03
C LEU A 32 -2.40 -15.49 -4.07
N ALA A 33 -3.54 -16.19 -4.06
CA ALA A 33 -3.88 -17.16 -5.08
C ALA A 33 -4.08 -16.52 -6.47
N HIS A 34 -4.74 -15.36 -6.53
CA HIS A 34 -4.92 -14.58 -7.76
C HIS A 34 -3.57 -14.11 -8.33
N ARG A 35 -2.75 -13.48 -7.48
CA ARG A 35 -1.52 -12.80 -7.90
C ARG A 35 -0.38 -13.76 -8.21
N ASN A 36 -0.38 -14.92 -7.55
CA ASN A 36 0.58 -16.03 -7.72
C ASN A 36 2.04 -15.55 -7.82
N ASP A 37 2.45 -14.65 -6.93
CA ASP A 37 3.79 -14.05 -6.93
C ASP A 37 4.49 -14.26 -5.58
N PRO A 38 5.57 -15.06 -5.51
CA PRO A 38 6.25 -15.37 -4.26
C PRO A 38 6.98 -14.17 -3.64
N ARG A 39 7.11 -13.05 -4.36
CA ARG A 39 7.71 -11.81 -3.85
C ARG A 39 6.78 -11.05 -2.92
N ILE A 40 5.49 -11.37 -2.91
CA ILE A 40 4.53 -10.79 -1.97
C ILE A 40 4.65 -11.52 -0.64
N ARG A 41 5.08 -10.78 0.38
CA ARG A 41 5.35 -11.29 1.72
C ARG A 41 4.24 -10.87 2.68
N HIS A 42 4.11 -11.64 3.76
CA HIS A 42 3.25 -11.29 4.87
C HIS A 42 3.79 -10.02 5.58
N GLY A 43 2.93 -9.02 5.76
CA GLY A 43 3.19 -7.86 6.61
C GLY A 43 2.53 -8.05 7.96
N SER A 44 1.28 -7.61 8.06
CA SER A 44 0.42 -7.76 9.25
C SER A 44 -0.87 -8.52 8.92
N LEU A 45 -1.82 -8.56 9.86
CA LEU A 45 -3.16 -9.06 9.60
C LEU A 45 -3.76 -8.40 8.35
N TYR A 46 -3.61 -7.09 8.18
CA TYR A 46 -4.25 -6.37 7.07
C TYR A 46 -3.26 -5.81 6.05
N SER A 47 -2.02 -6.28 6.03
CA SER A 47 -1.07 -5.82 5.02
C SER A 47 -0.18 -6.93 4.47
N ARG A 48 0.21 -6.75 3.21
CA ARG A 48 1.18 -7.56 2.48
C ARG A 48 2.20 -6.64 1.85
N TRP A 49 3.47 -7.02 1.86
CA TRP A 49 4.52 -6.15 1.35
C TRP A 49 5.25 -6.82 0.21
N ARG A 50 5.73 -6.00 -0.72
CA ARG A 50 6.63 -6.42 -1.77
C ARG A 50 7.89 -5.59 -1.72
N HIS A 51 9.03 -6.27 -1.75
CA HIS A 51 10.32 -5.60 -1.93
C HIS A 51 10.46 -5.06 -3.36
N VAL A 52 10.89 -3.81 -3.44
CA VAL A 52 11.33 -3.17 -4.68
C VAL A 52 12.86 -3.12 -4.70
N ALA A 53 13.45 -2.73 -3.57
CA ALA A 53 14.90 -2.62 -3.35
C ALA A 53 15.25 -3.13 -1.95
N ASP A 54 16.54 -3.17 -1.63
CA ASP A 54 17.03 -3.55 -0.30
C ASP A 54 16.45 -2.66 0.80
N ASP A 55 16.18 -1.39 0.49
CA ASP A 55 15.70 -0.38 1.45
C ASP A 55 14.30 0.17 1.14
N LEU A 56 13.56 -0.43 0.20
CA LEU A 56 12.27 0.09 -0.26
C LEU A 56 11.23 -1.02 -0.48
N VAL A 57 10.05 -0.83 0.10
CA VAL A 57 8.93 -1.77 -0.02
C VAL A 57 7.64 -1.05 -0.44
N VAL A 58 6.84 -1.74 -1.24
CA VAL A 58 5.44 -1.39 -1.51
C VAL A 58 4.58 -2.13 -0.49
N SER A 59 3.88 -1.37 0.36
CA SER A 59 2.96 -1.90 1.37
C SER A 59 1.53 -1.88 0.82
N LEU A 60 0.95 -3.06 0.62
CA LEU A 60 -0.44 -3.28 0.23
C LEU A 60 -1.28 -3.37 1.51
N TYR A 61 -2.44 -2.72 1.52
CA TYR A 61 -3.36 -2.74 2.66
C TYR A 61 -4.81 -2.98 2.23
N LEU A 62 -5.63 -3.40 3.20
CA LEU A 62 -7.08 -3.30 3.12
C LEU A 62 -7.66 -2.65 4.37
N THR A 63 -8.77 -1.95 4.20
CA THR A 63 -9.66 -1.46 5.24
C THR A 63 -11.07 -2.01 4.97
N ASN A 64 -12.07 -1.67 5.78
CA ASN A 64 -13.46 -1.97 5.45
C ASN A 64 -14.00 -1.14 4.25
N ARG A 65 -13.29 -0.09 3.82
CA ARG A 65 -13.73 0.91 2.84
C ARG A 65 -12.85 1.03 1.60
N SER A 66 -11.71 0.36 1.58
CA SER A 66 -10.77 0.45 0.48
C SER A 66 -9.73 -0.65 0.52
N VAL A 67 -9.11 -0.88 -0.63
CA VAL A 67 -7.75 -1.43 -0.71
C VAL A 67 -6.82 -0.34 -1.19
N GLY A 68 -5.54 -0.48 -0.92
CA GLY A 68 -4.57 0.51 -1.38
C GLY A 68 -3.15 0.05 -1.23
N LEU A 69 -2.24 0.94 -1.60
CA LEU A 69 -0.83 0.76 -1.36
C LEU A 69 -0.13 2.10 -1.12
N PHE A 70 1.05 2.00 -0.53
CA PHE A 70 1.95 3.12 -0.33
C PHE A 70 3.39 2.60 -0.22
N VAL A 71 4.35 3.52 -0.27
CA VAL A 71 5.78 3.21 -0.21
C VAL A 71 6.30 3.40 1.21
N ARG A 72 7.14 2.45 1.66
CA ARG A 72 7.87 2.53 2.92
C ARG A 72 9.33 2.25 2.69
N GLY A 73 10.17 2.78 3.57
CA GLY A 73 11.54 2.32 3.71
C GLY A 73 11.63 0.91 4.29
N GLN A 74 12.86 0.47 4.53
CA GLN A 74 13.14 -0.77 5.25
C GLN A 74 12.45 -0.84 6.62
N ARG A 75 12.35 -2.05 7.16
CA ARG A 75 11.75 -2.28 8.47
C ARG A 75 12.43 -1.43 9.55
N GLY A 76 11.63 -0.66 10.28
CA GLY A 76 12.12 0.24 11.34
C GLY A 76 12.43 1.66 10.86
N GLU A 77 12.45 1.91 9.55
CA GLU A 77 12.58 3.26 9.02
C GLU A 77 11.26 4.04 9.20
N GLY A 78 11.38 5.24 9.77
CA GLY A 78 10.26 6.15 9.97
C GLY A 78 9.91 6.94 8.71
N TYR A 79 8.65 7.40 8.63
CA TYR A 79 8.12 8.19 7.51
C TYR A 79 9.03 9.37 7.11
N ALA A 80 9.47 10.18 8.07
CA ALA A 80 10.31 11.35 7.79
C ALA A 80 11.62 10.99 7.07
N THR A 81 12.27 9.90 7.49
CA THR A 81 13.49 9.39 6.86
C THR A 81 13.23 8.94 5.43
N THR A 82 12.18 8.12 5.22
CA THR A 82 11.80 7.65 3.89
C THR A 82 11.44 8.81 2.95
N VAL A 83 10.65 9.78 3.42
CA VAL A 83 10.27 10.97 2.64
C VAL A 83 11.47 11.82 2.26
N ASN A 84 12.40 12.04 3.18
CA ASN A 84 13.60 12.83 2.90
C ASN A 84 14.44 12.19 1.79
N ARG A 85 14.60 10.86 1.82
CA ARG A 85 15.29 10.10 0.78
C ARG A 85 14.56 10.16 -0.56
N LEU A 86 13.25 9.90 -0.57
CA LEU A 86 12.45 9.90 -1.80
C LEU A 86 12.31 11.30 -2.42
N SER A 87 12.48 12.37 -1.63
CA SER A 87 12.40 13.75 -2.15
C SER A 87 13.48 14.08 -3.17
N ALA A 88 14.60 13.33 -3.21
CA ALA A 88 15.65 13.50 -4.21
C ALA A 88 15.18 13.13 -5.64
N PHE A 89 14.12 12.33 -5.76
CA PHE A 89 13.59 11.84 -7.03
C PHE A 89 12.34 12.59 -7.49
N GLU A 90 11.91 13.59 -6.73
CA GLU A 90 10.77 14.43 -7.06
C GLU A 90 11.17 15.56 -8.04
N PRO A 91 10.30 15.96 -8.98
CA PRO A 91 8.90 15.52 -9.14
C PRO A 91 8.74 14.31 -10.07
N ALA A 92 9.85 13.72 -10.55
CA ALA A 92 9.82 12.73 -11.61
C ALA A 92 9.07 11.45 -11.19
N VAL A 93 9.37 10.92 -10.01
CA VAL A 93 8.72 9.71 -9.47
C VAL A 93 7.24 9.96 -9.20
N GLY A 94 6.87 11.04 -8.51
CA GLY A 94 5.46 11.37 -8.25
C GLY A 94 4.63 11.52 -9.54
N LYS A 95 5.20 12.13 -10.58
CA LYS A 95 4.55 12.20 -11.91
C LYS A 95 4.40 10.83 -12.56
N ALA A 96 5.41 9.98 -12.49
CA ALA A 96 5.38 8.64 -13.06
C ALA A 96 4.38 7.72 -12.37
N LEU A 97 4.24 7.84 -11.04
CA LEU A 97 3.27 7.10 -10.23
C LEU A 97 1.85 7.69 -10.29
N GLY A 98 1.70 8.94 -10.74
CA GLY A 98 0.43 9.66 -10.71
C GLY A 98 -0.06 10.03 -9.31
N VAL A 99 0.82 9.99 -8.31
CA VAL A 99 0.52 10.33 -6.91
C VAL A 99 1.64 11.14 -6.28
N SER A 100 1.29 12.03 -5.35
CA SER A 100 2.27 12.87 -4.66
C SER A 100 3.07 12.08 -3.61
N LEU A 101 4.34 12.41 -3.42
CA LEU A 101 5.16 11.85 -2.34
C LEU A 101 4.54 12.09 -0.96
N ARG A 102 3.91 13.27 -0.76
CA ARG A 102 3.25 13.66 0.49
C ARG A 102 1.76 13.82 0.25
N GLY A 103 0.95 13.42 1.23
CA GLY A 103 -0.51 13.53 1.19
C GLY A 103 -1.11 13.86 2.56
N GLU A 104 -2.39 13.57 2.72
CA GLU A 104 -3.13 13.76 3.98
C GLU A 104 -2.57 12.93 5.14
N TYR A 105 -2.06 11.73 4.82
CA TYR A 105 -1.49 10.80 5.78
C TYR A 105 0.04 10.73 5.63
N ALA A 106 0.72 10.31 6.70
CA ALA A 106 2.16 10.05 6.73
C ALA A 106 2.55 8.76 5.96
N LEU A 107 2.10 8.65 4.71
CA LEU A 107 2.27 7.51 3.81
C LEU A 107 2.78 8.01 2.46
N CYS A 108 3.98 7.57 2.07
CA CYS A 108 4.60 8.02 0.82
C CYS A 108 3.84 7.47 -0.39
N TYR A 109 3.49 8.33 -1.34
CA TYR A 109 2.82 7.92 -2.59
C TYR A 109 1.55 7.07 -2.36
N LEU A 110 0.74 7.45 -1.37
CA LEU A 110 -0.51 6.75 -1.09
C LEU A 110 -1.44 6.74 -2.32
N SER A 111 -1.82 5.54 -2.75
CA SER A 111 -2.83 5.29 -3.76
C SER A 111 -3.87 4.33 -3.20
N ASN A 112 -5.16 4.61 -3.41
CA ASN A 112 -6.22 3.76 -2.90
C ASN A 112 -7.38 3.59 -3.90
N HIS A 113 -8.13 2.51 -3.70
CA HIS A 113 -9.35 2.20 -4.39
C HIS A 113 -10.49 2.13 -3.37
N PRO A 114 -11.33 3.18 -3.28
CA PRO A 114 -12.52 3.16 -2.45
C PRO A 114 -13.51 2.10 -2.93
N VAL A 115 -13.79 1.11 -2.08
CA VAL A 115 -14.72 0.01 -2.36
C VAL A 115 -15.15 -0.65 -1.05
N ALA A 116 -16.42 -1.08 -0.95
CA ALA A 116 -16.93 -1.73 0.25
C ALA A 116 -16.36 -3.14 0.42
N MET A 117 -15.28 -3.26 1.20
CA MET A 117 -14.56 -4.53 1.40
C MET A 117 -15.31 -5.53 2.27
N THR A 118 -16.37 -5.10 2.94
CA THR A 118 -17.29 -5.97 3.70
C THR A 118 -18.19 -6.83 2.82
N ASP A 119 -18.24 -6.54 1.51
CA ASP A 119 -18.96 -7.34 0.51
C ASP A 119 -17.95 -8.15 -0.34
N PRO A 120 -17.89 -9.49 -0.19
CA PRO A 120 -16.99 -10.33 -0.97
C PRO A 120 -17.17 -10.26 -2.49
N ALA A 121 -18.32 -9.81 -2.98
CA ALA A 121 -18.54 -9.59 -4.42
C ALA A 121 -17.58 -8.52 -4.99
N ASN A 122 -17.07 -7.62 -4.14
CA ASN A 122 -16.12 -6.58 -4.52
C ASN A 122 -14.65 -7.06 -4.54
N TRP A 123 -14.34 -8.25 -4.04
CA TRP A 123 -12.95 -8.68 -3.88
C TRP A 123 -12.22 -8.93 -5.21
N PRO A 124 -12.83 -9.53 -6.25
CA PRO A 124 -12.17 -9.71 -7.54
C PRO A 124 -11.66 -8.40 -8.15
N GLN A 125 -12.48 -7.35 -8.19
CA GLN A 125 -12.06 -6.04 -8.70
C GLN A 125 -10.98 -5.38 -7.82
N ALA A 126 -11.02 -5.62 -6.50
CA ALA A 126 -9.99 -5.15 -5.59
C ALA A 126 -8.64 -5.85 -5.83
N TYR A 127 -8.65 -7.15 -6.15
CA TYR A 127 -7.46 -7.90 -6.53
C TYR A 127 -6.84 -7.36 -7.81
N GLU A 128 -7.65 -7.16 -8.85
CA GLU A 128 -7.20 -6.62 -10.14
C GLU A 128 -6.59 -5.22 -9.98
N TRP A 129 -7.23 -4.36 -9.17
CA TRP A 129 -6.70 -3.04 -8.88
C TRP A 129 -5.37 -3.12 -8.12
N LEU A 130 -5.29 -3.95 -7.07
CA LEU A 130 -4.06 -4.12 -6.28
C LEU A 130 -2.91 -4.64 -7.13
N GLU A 131 -3.15 -5.66 -7.96
CA GLU A 131 -2.13 -6.20 -8.87
C GLU A 131 -1.63 -5.14 -9.85
N ARG A 132 -2.54 -4.41 -10.50
CA ARG A 132 -2.16 -3.37 -11.47
C ARG A 132 -1.33 -2.28 -10.81
N GLN A 133 -1.75 -1.79 -9.65
CA GLN A 133 -1.05 -0.73 -8.94
C GLN A 133 0.29 -1.21 -8.36
N GLU A 134 0.32 -2.41 -7.78
CA GLU A 134 1.54 -3.03 -7.26
C GLU A 134 2.59 -3.17 -8.36
N LYS A 135 2.21 -3.72 -9.51
CA LYS A 135 3.11 -3.84 -10.67
C LYS A 135 3.61 -2.49 -11.13
N HIS A 136 2.72 -1.52 -11.29
CA HIS A 136 3.08 -0.16 -11.71
C HIS A 136 4.08 0.50 -10.76
N PHE A 137 3.80 0.48 -9.46
CA PHE A 137 4.70 1.03 -8.44
C PHE A 137 6.05 0.31 -8.43
N SER A 138 6.03 -1.03 -8.44
CA SER A 138 7.27 -1.80 -8.40
C SER A 138 8.16 -1.52 -9.61
N HIS A 139 7.57 -1.34 -10.80
CA HIS A 139 8.31 -1.03 -12.02
C HIS A 139 8.90 0.38 -11.97
N VAL A 140 8.07 1.41 -11.72
CA VAL A 140 8.53 2.81 -11.66
C VAL A 140 9.62 3.01 -10.61
N LEU A 141 9.44 2.46 -9.41
CA LEU A 141 10.41 2.60 -8.33
C LEU A 141 11.71 1.83 -8.63
N SER A 142 11.63 0.65 -9.24
CA SER A 142 12.85 -0.07 -9.66
C SER A 142 13.63 0.72 -10.70
N ASP A 143 12.95 1.27 -11.70
CA ASP A 143 13.60 1.97 -12.81
C ASP A 143 14.18 3.33 -12.39
N MET A 144 13.48 4.07 -11.53
CA MET A 144 13.80 5.49 -11.24
C MET A 144 14.49 5.73 -9.90
N VAL A 145 14.42 4.78 -8.96
CA VAL A 145 15.00 4.92 -7.62
C VAL A 145 16.16 3.94 -7.40
N VAL A 146 16.06 2.72 -7.95
CA VAL A 146 17.12 1.70 -7.84
C VAL A 146 18.09 1.77 -9.01
N GLY A 147 17.58 2.05 -10.21
CA GLY A 147 18.36 2.20 -11.44
C GLY A 147 19.05 3.56 -11.61
N ALA A 148 18.83 4.50 -10.69
CA ALA A 148 19.43 5.84 -10.69
C ALA A 148 20.78 5.86 -9.96
#